data_AF-A0A2V1CX95-F1
#
_entry.id   AF-A0A2V1CX95-F1
#
_cell.length_a   1.000
_cell.length_b   1.000
_cell.length_c   1.000
_cell.angle_alpha   90.00
_cell.angle_beta   90.00
_cell.angle_gamma   90.00
#
_symmetry.space_group_name_H-M   'P 1'
#
loop_
_entity.id
_entity.type
_entity.pdbx_description
1 polymer ?
#
loop_
_entity_poly.entity_id
_entity_poly.type
_entity_poly.pdbx_seq_one_letter_code
_entity_poly.pdbx_strand_id
1 'polypeptide(L)'
;PRVSLVHWLAPNVTLPDNNRNNSLSITNSGPKGPGITYLQPTPPVGDIAHKYNILLFAQPPGFKIPPPWNNITTVEQRFYFNITAFMDAVGLSQPLAADYFEVQQLANSTSATGTASSTAHAMGYPTAGSAKVRRSGVGA
;
A
#
# COMPACT_ATOMS: atom_id res chain seq x y z
N PRO A 1 -2.85 6.98 -22.87
CA PRO A 1 -3.91 6.86 -21.84
C PRO A 1 -3.28 6.28 -20.56
N ARG A 2 -3.64 6.79 -19.38
CA ARG A 2 -3.17 6.21 -18.10
C ARG A 2 -4.03 5.00 -17.75
N VAL A 3 -3.40 3.95 -17.23
CA VAL A 3 -4.04 2.68 -16.89
C VAL A 3 -3.59 2.26 -15.50
N SER A 4 -4.44 1.53 -14.79
CA SER A 4 -4.10 0.96 -13.49
C SER A 4 -3.24 -0.28 -13.65
N LEU A 5 -2.26 -0.46 -12.78
CA LEU A 5 -1.42 -1.65 -12.70
C LEU A 5 -1.42 -2.17 -11.25
N VAL A 6 -1.61 -3.48 -11.05
CA VAL A 6 -1.45 -4.09 -9.72
C VAL A 6 0.01 -4.43 -9.43
N HIS A 7 0.62 -3.64 -8.55
CA HIS A 7 2.02 -3.85 -8.15
C HIS A 7 2.17 -5.00 -7.16
N TRP A 8 1.18 -5.23 -6.30
CA TRP A 8 1.24 -6.22 -5.24
C TRP A 8 -0.16 -6.58 -4.75
N LEU A 9 -0.37 -7.85 -4.41
CA LEU A 9 -1.57 -8.34 -3.75
C LEU A 9 -1.16 -9.39 -2.72
N ALA A 10 -1.37 -9.08 -1.45
CA ALA A 10 -1.03 -9.97 -0.34
C ALA A 10 -2.30 -10.38 0.41
N PRO A 11 -2.80 -11.61 0.22
CA PRO A 11 -3.90 -12.12 1.03
C PRO A 11 -3.39 -12.67 2.37
N ASN A 12 -4.31 -12.85 3.31
CA ASN A 12 -4.08 -13.50 4.61
C ASN A 12 -3.04 -12.76 5.46
N VAL A 13 -3.13 -11.44 5.43
CA VAL A 13 -2.31 -10.55 6.26
C VAL A 13 -2.89 -10.55 7.67
N THR A 14 -2.04 -10.78 8.67
CA THR A 14 -2.47 -10.83 10.08
C THR A 14 -1.77 -9.77 10.92
N LEU A 15 -2.43 -9.31 11.97
CA LEU A 15 -1.79 -8.61 13.08
C LEU A 15 -1.45 -9.65 14.15
N PRO A 16 -0.16 -9.87 14.49
CA PRO A 16 0.21 -10.77 15.59
C PRO A 16 -0.29 -10.26 16.94
N ASP A 17 -0.69 -11.14 17.84
CA ASP A 17 -1.23 -10.79 19.17
C ASP A 17 -0.25 -10.01 20.06
N ASN A 18 1.06 -10.13 19.80
CA ASN A 18 2.16 -9.47 20.52
C ASN A 18 2.87 -8.40 19.68
N ASN A 19 2.14 -7.75 18.77
CA ASN A 19 2.68 -6.79 17.83
C ASN A 19 3.04 -5.43 18.48
N ARG A 20 4.17 -5.39 19.19
CA ARG A 20 4.71 -4.16 19.79
C ARG A 20 5.07 -3.05 18.78
N ASN A 21 5.21 -3.41 17.50
CA ASN A 21 5.66 -2.48 16.46
C ASN A 21 4.53 -2.10 15.49
N ASN A 22 3.28 -2.51 15.76
CA ASN A 22 2.14 -2.34 14.85
C ASN A 22 2.42 -2.80 13.40
N SER A 23 3.30 -3.79 13.21
CA SER A 23 3.67 -4.35 11.92
C SER A 23 2.73 -5.47 11.49
N LEU A 24 2.27 -5.43 10.25
CA LEU A 24 1.52 -6.53 9.65
C LEU A 24 2.45 -7.71 9.36
N SER A 25 1.96 -8.93 9.59
CA SER A 25 2.62 -10.17 9.16
C SER A 25 2.07 -10.56 7.80
N ILE A 26 2.98 -10.67 6.82
CA ILE A 26 2.62 -10.99 5.44
C ILE A 26 3.42 -12.22 5.01
N THR A 27 2.73 -13.36 4.89
CA THR A 27 3.38 -14.66 4.66
C THR A 27 3.08 -15.26 3.28
N ASN A 28 2.09 -14.72 2.55
CA ASN A 28 1.53 -15.35 1.34
C ASN A 28 1.59 -14.49 0.06
N SER A 29 2.45 -13.46 0.03
CA SER A 29 2.67 -12.65 -1.16
C SER A 29 3.88 -13.15 -1.96
N GLY A 30 3.73 -14.23 -2.74
CA GLY A 30 4.82 -14.78 -3.53
C GLY A 30 4.38 -15.84 -4.53
N PRO A 31 5.29 -16.39 -5.36
CA PRO A 31 4.97 -17.28 -6.49
C PRO A 31 4.27 -18.60 -6.11
N LYS A 32 4.34 -18.98 -4.83
CA LYS A 32 3.73 -20.19 -4.27
C LYS A 32 2.44 -19.90 -3.49
N GLY A 33 2.06 -18.63 -3.32
CA GLY A 33 0.84 -18.20 -2.63
C GLY A 33 -0.21 -17.70 -3.63
N PRO A 34 -1.47 -17.53 -3.19
CA PRO A 34 -2.54 -17.03 -4.07
C PRO A 34 -2.44 -15.53 -4.41
N GLY A 35 -1.45 -14.83 -3.85
CA GLY A 35 -1.22 -13.40 -4.08
C GLY A 35 -0.40 -13.09 -5.34
N ILE A 36 -0.18 -11.79 -5.56
CA ILE A 36 0.63 -11.28 -6.66
C ILE A 36 1.94 -10.73 -6.05
N THR A 37 3.07 -11.30 -6.45
CA THR A 37 4.40 -10.86 -5.99
C THR A 37 4.62 -9.38 -6.25
N TYR A 38 5.32 -8.71 -5.34
CA TYR A 38 5.62 -7.28 -5.46
C TYR A 38 6.42 -6.99 -6.73
N LEU A 39 5.94 -6.03 -7.52
CA LEU A 39 6.62 -5.43 -8.65
C LEU A 39 6.98 -3.99 -8.26
N GLN A 40 8.25 -3.62 -8.33
CA GLN A 40 8.68 -2.27 -7.98
C GLN A 40 8.11 -1.21 -8.92
N PRO A 41 7.92 0.04 -8.45
CA PRO A 41 7.65 1.21 -9.28
C PRO A 41 8.68 1.37 -10.41
N THR A 42 8.19 1.53 -11.64
CA THR A 42 9.03 1.79 -12.82
C THR A 42 8.33 2.76 -13.79
N PRO A 43 7.97 3.98 -13.35
CA PRO A 43 7.28 4.94 -14.21
C PRO A 43 8.16 5.32 -15.42
N PRO A 44 7.58 5.61 -16.60
CA PRO A 44 8.34 6.05 -17.77
C PRO A 44 9.16 7.32 -17.48
N VAL A 45 10.38 7.39 -18.05
CA VAL A 45 11.23 8.60 -17.98
C VAL A 45 10.48 9.80 -18.55
N GLY A 46 10.51 10.93 -17.85
CA GLY A 46 9.93 12.19 -18.29
C GLY A 46 8.41 12.27 -18.20
N ASP A 47 7.73 11.23 -17.70
CA ASP A 47 6.30 11.32 -17.37
C ASP A 47 6.09 12.05 -16.04
N ILE A 48 4.85 12.42 -15.74
CA ILE A 48 4.47 12.93 -14.42
C ILE A 48 4.67 11.85 -13.34
N ALA A 49 4.64 12.25 -12.08
CA ALA A 49 4.67 11.29 -10.98
C ALA A 49 3.49 10.30 -11.05
N HIS A 50 3.77 9.00 -10.97
CA HIS A 50 2.76 7.96 -10.88
C HIS A 50 2.38 7.76 -9.43
N LYS A 51 1.08 7.65 -9.14
CA LYS A 51 0.56 7.40 -7.79
C LYS A 51 0.39 5.91 -7.53
N TYR A 52 0.90 5.46 -6.39
CA TYR A 52 0.84 4.08 -5.90
C TYR A 52 -0.04 4.05 -4.65
N ASN A 53 -1.28 3.59 -4.81
CA ASN A 53 -2.21 3.46 -3.70
C ASN A 53 -2.00 2.12 -2.97
N ILE A 54 -1.86 2.17 -1.66
CA ILE A 54 -1.79 1.03 -0.77
C ILE A 54 -3.14 0.94 -0.05
N LEU A 55 -3.85 -0.18 -0.23
CA LEU A 55 -5.18 -0.39 0.34
C LEU A 55 -5.16 -1.65 1.22
N LEU A 56 -5.68 -1.53 2.44
CA LEU A 56 -5.85 -2.65 3.37
C LEU A 56 -7.34 -2.94 3.53
N PHE A 57 -7.74 -4.20 3.41
CA PHE A 57 -9.13 -4.62 3.52
C PHE A 57 -9.31 -5.70 4.59
N ALA A 58 -10.48 -5.73 5.21
CA ALA A 58 -10.92 -6.89 5.99
C ALA A 58 -11.24 -8.04 5.03
N GLN A 59 -10.65 -9.22 5.24
CA GLN A 59 -10.99 -10.40 4.45
C GLN A 59 -12.26 -11.05 5.00
N PRO A 60 -13.29 -11.30 4.15
CA PRO A 60 -14.48 -12.05 4.57
C PRO A 60 -14.14 -13.52 4.89
N PRO A 61 -14.99 -14.21 5.68
CA PRO A 61 -14.86 -15.63 5.91
C PRO A 61 -14.80 -16.43 4.59
N GLY A 62 -13.86 -17.38 4.50
CA GLY A 62 -13.71 -18.21 3.31
C GLY A 62 -13.11 -17.49 2.09
N PHE A 63 -12.49 -16.33 2.28
CA PHE A 63 -11.84 -15.55 1.22
C PHE A 63 -10.94 -16.40 0.32
N LYS A 64 -11.17 -16.29 -0.99
CA LYS A 64 -10.33 -16.86 -2.04
C LYS A 64 -10.24 -15.86 -3.18
N ILE A 65 -9.08 -15.81 -3.82
CA ILE A 65 -8.89 -15.02 -5.04
C ILE A 65 -9.40 -15.87 -6.21
N PRO A 66 -10.41 -15.43 -6.99
CA PRO A 66 -10.89 -16.16 -8.14
C PRO A 66 -10.07 -15.82 -9.40
N PRO A 67 -10.21 -16.62 -10.48
CA PRO A 67 -9.79 -16.20 -11.81
C PRO A 67 -10.46 -14.87 -12.22
N PRO A 68 -9.78 -14.00 -12.99
CA PRO A 68 -8.43 -14.20 -13.53
C PRO A 68 -7.30 -13.82 -12.56
N TRP A 69 -7.61 -13.28 -11.38
CA TRP A 69 -6.61 -12.68 -10.48
C TRP A 69 -5.73 -13.68 -9.75
N ASN A 70 -6.15 -14.94 -9.66
CA ASN A 70 -5.43 -16.00 -8.95
C ASN A 70 -4.21 -16.55 -9.70
N ASN A 71 -3.93 -16.07 -10.92
CA ASN A 71 -2.82 -16.54 -11.75
C ASN A 71 -2.13 -15.41 -12.53
N ILE A 72 -2.01 -14.24 -11.91
CA ILE A 72 -1.23 -13.12 -12.48
C ILE A 72 0.25 -13.35 -12.17
N THR A 73 1.01 -13.71 -13.21
CA THR A 73 2.43 -14.07 -13.10
C THR A 73 3.33 -13.18 -13.94
N THR A 74 2.81 -12.52 -14.99
CA THR A 74 3.59 -11.61 -15.84
C THR A 74 3.26 -10.13 -15.58
N VAL A 75 4.05 -9.22 -16.16
CA VAL A 75 3.80 -7.77 -16.04
C VAL A 75 2.58 -7.37 -16.85
N GLU A 76 2.39 -7.97 -18.03
CA GLU A 76 1.31 -7.67 -18.97
C GLU A 76 -0.06 -7.96 -18.36
N GLN A 77 -0.16 -9.04 -17.57
CA GLN A 77 -1.38 -9.44 -16.87
C GLN A 77 -1.79 -8.49 -15.73
N ARG A 78 -0.91 -7.57 -15.31
CA ARG A 78 -1.18 -6.62 -14.23
C ARG A 78 -1.86 -5.35 -14.69
N PHE A 79 -1.79 -5.03 -15.99
CA PHE A 79 -2.42 -3.84 -16.56
C PHE A 79 -3.93 -3.94 -16.52
N TYR A 80 -4.58 -2.77 -16.50
CA TYR A 80 -6.03 -2.63 -16.46
C TYR A 80 -6.67 -3.26 -15.22
N PHE A 81 -5.91 -3.38 -14.12
CA PHE A 81 -6.45 -3.91 -12.88
C PHE A 81 -7.56 -2.99 -12.34
N ASN A 82 -8.79 -3.52 -12.30
CA ASN A 82 -9.95 -2.82 -11.78
C ASN A 82 -10.18 -3.25 -10.32
N ILE A 83 -9.83 -2.37 -9.38
CA ILE A 83 -9.96 -2.63 -7.94
C ILE A 83 -11.41 -2.83 -7.52
N THR A 84 -12.36 -2.07 -8.08
CA THR A 84 -13.78 -2.22 -7.75
C THR A 84 -14.32 -3.57 -8.19
N ALA A 85 -13.99 -4.00 -9.41
CA ALA A 85 -14.37 -5.32 -9.90
C ALA A 85 -13.75 -6.46 -9.08
N PHE A 86 -12.49 -6.28 -8.64
CA PHE A 86 -11.86 -7.23 -7.72
C PHE A 86 -12.61 -7.27 -6.38
N MET A 87 -12.87 -6.12 -5.77
CA MET A 87 -13.59 -6.02 -4.49
C MET A 87 -14.94 -6.73 -4.54
N ASP A 88 -15.73 -6.46 -5.59
CA ASP A 88 -17.04 -7.09 -5.79
C ASP A 88 -16.92 -8.62 -5.90
N ALA A 89 -15.94 -9.11 -6.66
CA ALA A 89 -15.75 -10.54 -6.90
C ALA A 89 -15.29 -11.32 -5.66
N VAL A 90 -14.56 -10.68 -4.75
CA VAL A 90 -14.05 -11.32 -3.52
C VAL A 90 -14.83 -10.94 -2.26
N GLY A 91 -15.91 -10.15 -2.39
CA GLY A 91 -16.75 -9.73 -1.29
C GLY A 91 -16.06 -8.76 -0.32
N LEU A 92 -15.13 -7.94 -0.82
CA LEU A 92 -14.49 -6.91 -0.01
C LEU A 92 -15.41 -5.68 0.09
N SER A 93 -15.47 -5.10 1.28
CA SER A 93 -16.12 -3.80 1.52
C SER A 93 -15.10 -2.66 1.39
N GLN A 94 -15.44 -1.46 1.87
CA GLN A 94 -14.53 -0.32 1.88
C GLN A 94 -13.19 -0.66 2.59
N PRO A 95 -12.06 -0.07 2.16
CA PRO A 95 -10.77 -0.27 2.81
C PRO A 95 -10.81 0.10 4.29
N LEU A 96 -10.14 -0.70 5.12
CA LEU A 96 -9.89 -0.40 6.54
C LEU A 96 -8.89 0.75 6.70
N ALA A 97 -7.90 0.79 5.81
CA ALA A 97 -6.87 1.80 5.78
C ALA A 97 -6.39 1.99 4.34
N ALA A 98 -5.88 3.19 4.07
CA ALA A 98 -5.28 3.54 2.81
C ALA A 98 -4.08 4.46 3.05
N ASP A 99 -3.07 4.32 2.20
CA ASP A 99 -1.95 5.24 2.08
C ASP A 99 -1.55 5.35 0.61
N TYR A 100 -0.73 6.32 0.25
CA TYR A 100 -0.16 6.39 -1.09
C TYR A 100 1.23 7.02 -1.09
N PHE A 101 1.99 6.71 -2.13
CA PHE A 101 3.21 7.42 -2.45
C PHE A 101 3.29 7.68 -3.96
N GLU A 102 4.16 8.58 -4.37
CA GLU A 102 4.35 8.93 -5.77
C GLU A 102 5.80 8.68 -6.19
N VAL A 103 5.98 8.17 -7.41
CA VAL A 103 7.30 7.97 -8.00
C VAL A 103 7.32 8.64 -9.36
N GLN A 104 8.35 9.44 -9.61
CA GLN A 104 8.60 10.06 -10.90
C GLN A 104 10.01 9.74 -11.34
N GLN A 105 10.16 9.34 -12.59
CA GLN A 105 11.46 9.24 -13.22
C GLN A 105 11.68 10.49 -14.07
N LEU A 106 12.50 11.41 -13.55
CA LEU A 106 12.80 12.67 -14.21
C LEU A 106 13.80 12.45 -15.37
N ALA A 107 13.59 13.12 -16.50
CA ALA A 107 14.61 13.19 -17.55
C ALA A 107 15.81 13.98 -17.01
N ASN A 108 17.03 13.44 -17.18
CA ASN A 108 18.30 14.10 -16.81
C ASN A 108 18.49 14.42 -15.30
N SER A 109 18.07 13.53 -14.40
CA SER A 109 18.40 13.69 -12.98
C SER A 109 19.71 12.99 -12.61
N THR A 110 20.72 13.77 -12.21
CA THR A 110 21.81 13.24 -11.40
C THR A 110 21.20 12.61 -10.15
N SER A 111 21.48 11.33 -9.92
CA SER A 111 20.91 10.48 -8.86
C SER A 111 20.71 11.25 -7.54
N ALA A 112 19.48 11.67 -7.27
CA ALA A 112 19.13 12.24 -5.98
C ALA A 112 18.56 11.12 -5.10
N THR A 113 19.27 10.80 -4.02
CA THR A 113 18.83 9.86 -3.00
C THR A 113 17.59 10.44 -2.30
N GLY A 114 16.40 10.02 -2.72
CA GLY A 114 15.14 10.49 -2.14
C GLY A 114 14.92 9.92 -0.73
N THR A 115 14.80 10.79 0.27
CA THR A 115 14.32 10.42 1.61
C THR A 115 12.80 10.46 1.61
N ALA A 116 12.14 9.39 2.05
CA ALA A 116 10.68 9.36 2.17
C ALA A 116 10.23 10.44 3.17
N SER A 117 9.41 11.40 2.71
CA SER A 117 8.78 12.40 3.57
C SER A 117 7.33 11.98 3.81
N SER A 118 7.02 11.53 5.02
CA SER A 118 5.64 11.26 5.43
C SER A 118 4.94 12.57 5.80
N THR A 119 4.16 13.13 4.88
CA THR A 119 3.15 14.14 5.25
C THR A 119 1.95 13.42 5.83
N ALA A 120 1.87 13.33 7.16
CA ALA A 120 0.68 12.87 7.85
C ALA A 120 -0.48 13.85 7.59
N HIS A 121 -1.54 13.41 6.92
CA HIS A 121 -2.81 14.13 6.94
C HIS A 121 -3.46 13.89 8.30
N ALA A 122 -3.44 14.91 9.16
CA ALA A 122 -4.10 14.88 10.46
C ALA A 122 -5.63 14.74 10.25
N MET A 123 -6.16 13.54 10.47
CA MET A 123 -7.60 13.32 10.64
C MET A 123 -7.99 13.92 12.00
N GLY A 124 -8.50 15.15 11.95
CA GLY A 124 -8.97 15.88 13.12
C GLY A 124 -10.23 15.25 13.70
N TYR A 125 -10.07 14.41 14.72
CA TYR A 125 -11.16 14.14 15.66
C TYR A 125 -11.18 15.25 16.72
N PRO A 126 -12.34 15.88 17.00
CA PRO A 126 -12.43 16.77 18.14
C PRO A 126 -12.46 15.90 19.40
N THR A 127 -11.74 16.29 20.45
CA THR A 127 -12.30 16.59 21.79
C THR A 127 -11.24 16.62 22.89
N ALA A 128 -11.40 17.65 23.75
CA ALA A 128 -10.99 17.82 25.14
C ALA A 128 -9.49 17.92 25.51
N GLY A 129 -9.04 19.18 25.67
CA GLY A 129 -8.53 19.71 26.94
C GLY A 129 -7.37 19.00 27.68
N SER A 130 -6.20 19.63 27.62
CA SER A 130 -5.12 19.74 28.63
C SER A 130 -4.59 18.44 29.28
N ALA A 131 -3.29 18.14 29.23
CA ALA A 131 -2.30 18.86 30.04
C ALA A 131 -0.84 18.78 29.52
N LYS A 132 -0.10 19.80 29.94
CA LYS A 132 1.28 20.19 29.64
C LYS A 132 2.32 19.25 30.26
N VAL A 133 3.31 18.79 29.49
CA VAL A 133 4.62 18.37 30.05
C VAL A 133 5.72 19.10 29.31
N ARG A 134 6.31 20.09 30.00
CA ARG A 134 7.59 20.69 29.62
C ARG A 134 8.70 19.92 30.34
N ARG A 135 9.64 19.33 29.60
CA ARG A 135 10.95 18.97 30.13
C ARG A 135 12.00 19.71 29.31
N SER A 136 12.54 20.77 29.89
CA SER A 136 13.76 21.43 29.43
C SER A 136 14.94 20.64 30.00
N GLY A 137 15.86 20.23 29.14
CA GLY A 137 17.15 19.68 29.52
C GLY A 137 18.22 20.35 28.68
N VAL A 138 18.88 21.36 29.24
CA VAL A 138 20.20 21.80 28.83
C VAL A 138 21.16 21.22 29.85
N GLY A 139 22.12 20.42 29.37
CA GLY A 139 23.21 19.91 30.18
C GLY A 139 24.41 20.87 30.12
N ALA A 140 25.16 20.86 31.22
CA ALA A 140 26.30 21.69 31.62
C ALA A 140 25.93 23.04 32.25
#